data_AF-A0A7S0QBQ0-F1
#
_entry.id   AF-A0A7S0QBQ0-F1
#
_cell.length_a   1.000
_cell.length_b   1.000
_cell.length_c   1.000
_cell.angle_alpha   90.00
_cell.angle_beta   90.00
_cell.angle_gamma   90.00
#
_symmetry.space_group_name_H-M   'P 1'
#
loop_
_entity.id
_entity.type
_entity.pdbx_description
1 polymer ?
#
loop_
_entity_poly.entity_id
_entity_poly.type
_entity_poly.pdbx_seq_one_letter_code
_entity_poly.pdbx_strand_id
1 'polypeptide(L)'
;MATSSDILFLYVVKSFQNMSGFDWFLDLFGISEYDFLADRGLLQVSGETMSCPSTSQTFGIGRFSTPSLGELRAEVRTKGASFRTPGEKTLKLDFAFGDVSALHANPAYRRATFQAASQFNCLEFISPDKKPEDGVTCYAYDRTQGPACSIACGAATVYRNYFHPWKARDGTRLCGQTAQHMINNLEGLEELLARDAGG
;
A
#
# COMPACT_ATOMS: atom_id res chain seq x y z
N MET A 1 -20.61 -18.83 -11.18
CA MET A 1 -19.17 -18.56 -11.44
C MET A 1 -19.00 -17.06 -11.45
N ALA A 2 -18.18 -16.50 -10.56
CA ALA A 2 -17.98 -15.05 -10.50
C ALA A 2 -16.49 -14.77 -10.71
N THR A 3 -16.14 -14.36 -11.93
CA THR A 3 -14.84 -13.82 -12.30
C THR A 3 -14.98 -12.30 -12.34
N SER A 4 -14.23 -11.59 -11.49
CA SER A 4 -13.99 -10.14 -11.57
C SER A 4 -12.97 -9.80 -10.49
N SER A 5 -11.71 -9.76 -10.89
CA SER A 5 -10.58 -9.36 -10.04
C SER A 5 -10.51 -7.84 -9.98
N ASP A 6 -11.37 -7.22 -9.17
CA ASP A 6 -11.22 -5.83 -8.77
C ASP A 6 -10.61 -5.81 -7.36
N ILE A 7 -9.36 -5.35 -7.26
CA ILE A 7 -8.62 -5.33 -5.99
C ILE A 7 -8.47 -3.90 -5.51
N LEU A 8 -8.92 -3.69 -4.28
CA LEU A 8 -9.13 -2.40 -3.64
C LEU A 8 -8.01 -2.15 -2.63
N PHE A 9 -7.08 -1.23 -2.92
CA PHE A 9 -6.14 -0.76 -1.90
C PHE A 9 -6.73 0.48 -1.22
N LEU A 10 -6.89 0.40 0.11
CA LEU A 10 -7.49 1.42 0.96
C LEU A 10 -6.37 2.19 1.68
N TYR A 11 -6.22 3.47 1.36
CA TYR A 11 -5.29 4.36 2.06
C TYR A 11 -6.08 5.25 3.04
N VAL A 12 -5.67 5.29 4.32
CA VAL A 12 -6.16 6.26 5.31
C VAL A 12 -5.05 7.27 5.59
N VAL A 13 -5.25 8.52 5.15
CA VAL A 13 -4.20 9.54 5.12
C VAL A 13 -4.30 10.45 6.35
N LYS A 14 -3.17 10.65 7.05
CA LYS A 14 -2.97 11.79 7.97
C LYS A 14 -2.08 12.81 7.26
N SER A 15 -2.63 14.01 7.05
CA SER A 15 -1.98 15.27 6.64
C SER A 15 -0.45 15.27 6.59
N PHE A 16 0.12 15.40 5.40
CA PHE A 16 1.55 15.63 5.14
C PHE A 16 1.82 17.12 4.88
N GLN A 17 2.76 17.74 5.60
CA GLN A 17 3.35 19.02 5.20
C GLN A 17 4.88 18.93 5.25
N ASN A 18 5.53 19.53 4.24
CA ASN A 18 6.97 19.75 4.05
C ASN A 18 7.86 18.51 3.87
N MET A 19 7.89 17.97 2.65
CA MET A 19 8.95 17.06 2.18
C MET A 19 9.61 17.67 0.94
N SER A 20 10.93 17.66 0.90
CA SER A 20 11.71 17.89 -0.32
C SER A 20 11.43 16.71 -1.25
N GLY A 21 10.68 16.92 -2.33
CA GLY A 21 10.09 15.82 -3.11
C GLY A 21 11.05 14.80 -3.74
N PHE A 22 12.35 14.82 -3.47
CA PHE A 22 13.38 13.92 -4.01
C PHE A 22 13.86 12.84 -3.03
N ASP A 23 13.98 13.12 -1.73
CA ASP A 23 14.34 12.12 -0.71
C ASP A 23 13.26 12.06 0.38
N TRP A 24 12.08 11.62 -0.07
CA TRP A 24 10.91 11.58 0.78
C TRP A 24 11.09 10.62 1.98
N PHE A 25 11.94 9.59 1.83
CA PHE A 25 12.19 8.64 2.90
C PHE A 25 12.95 9.32 4.04
N LEU A 26 14.03 10.04 3.72
CA LEU A 26 14.78 10.82 4.69
C LEU A 26 13.90 11.89 5.36
N ASP A 27 13.10 12.61 4.58
CA ASP A 27 12.21 13.64 5.13
C ASP A 27 11.15 13.07 6.08
N LEU A 28 10.64 11.85 5.80
CA LEU A 28 9.63 11.22 6.63
C LEU A 28 10.21 10.62 7.91
N PHE A 29 11.30 9.87 7.82
CA PHE A 29 11.84 9.09 8.94
C PHE A 29 13.00 9.76 9.67
N GLY A 30 13.63 10.76 9.06
CA GLY A 30 14.88 11.38 9.52
C GLY A 30 16.12 10.50 9.36
N ILE A 31 16.01 9.40 8.60
CA ILE A 31 17.09 8.49 8.24
C ILE A 31 17.00 8.17 6.75
N SER A 32 18.12 7.97 6.06
CA SER A 32 18.07 7.62 4.64
C SER A 32 17.61 6.18 4.45
N GLU A 33 17.01 5.87 3.29
CA GLU A 33 16.67 4.48 2.95
C GLU A 33 17.93 3.62 2.86
N TYR A 34 19.05 4.17 2.41
CA TYR A 34 20.33 3.47 2.36
C TYR A 34 20.78 3.00 3.75
N ASP A 35 20.74 3.89 4.75
CA ASP A 35 21.11 3.54 6.14
C ASP A 35 20.15 2.50 6.72
N PHE A 36 18.85 2.63 6.43
CA PHE A 36 17.85 1.64 6.82
C PHE A 36 18.08 0.27 6.16
N LEU A 37 18.51 0.22 4.91
CA LEU A 37 18.85 -1.04 4.24
C LEU A 37 20.10 -1.69 4.85
N ALA A 38 21.06 -0.88 5.33
CA ALA A 38 22.24 -1.36 6.04
C ALA A 38 21.93 -1.84 7.46
N ASP A 39 20.99 -1.18 8.16
CA ASP A 39 20.48 -1.59 9.47
C ASP A 39 18.95 -1.54 9.52
N ARG A 40 18.34 -2.70 9.26
CA ARG A 40 16.87 -2.86 9.31
C ARG A 40 16.29 -2.60 10.69
N GLY A 41 17.09 -2.61 11.75
CA GLY A 41 16.67 -2.33 13.12
C GLY A 41 16.31 -0.87 13.37
N LEU A 42 16.66 0.03 12.45
CA LEU A 42 16.32 1.46 12.50
C LEU A 42 14.81 1.74 12.38
N LEU A 43 14.06 0.81 11.79
CA LEU A 43 12.60 0.85 11.75
C LEU A 43 12.03 -0.42 12.37
N GLN A 44 11.06 -0.24 13.26
CA GLN A 44 10.44 -1.34 13.99
C GLN A 44 8.93 -1.28 13.80
N VAL A 45 8.30 -2.45 13.62
CA VAL A 45 6.86 -2.56 13.41
C VAL A 45 6.23 -3.29 14.59
N SER A 46 5.16 -2.70 15.14
CA SER A 46 4.34 -3.29 16.18
C SER A 46 2.86 -3.01 15.89
N GLY A 47 2.13 -4.07 15.57
CA GLY A 47 0.72 -3.96 15.14
C GLY A 47 0.59 -3.08 13.89
N GLU A 48 -0.26 -2.06 13.98
CA GLU A 48 -0.52 -1.10 12.89
C GLU A 48 0.34 0.18 13.00
N THR A 49 1.45 0.11 13.75
CA THR A 49 2.38 1.23 13.96
C THR A 49 3.81 0.85 13.58
N MET A 50 4.50 1.78 12.93
CA MET A 50 5.94 1.75 12.70
C MET A 50 6.61 2.83 13.55
N SER A 51 7.75 2.53 14.15
CA SER A 51 8.55 3.47 14.95
C SER A 51 9.96 3.56 14.42
N CYS A 52 10.53 4.77 14.45
CA CYS A 52 11.94 5.02 14.23
C CYS A 52 12.58 5.42 15.58
N PRO A 53 13.26 4.50 16.28
CA PRO A 53 13.78 4.78 17.63
C PRO A 53 14.80 5.91 17.67
N SER A 54 15.65 6.02 16.65
CA SER A 54 16.70 7.05 16.57
C SER A 54 16.12 8.47 16.50
N THR A 55 14.94 8.65 15.90
CA THR A 55 14.27 9.96 15.79
C THR A 55 13.09 10.11 16.76
N SER A 56 12.77 9.06 17.53
CA SER A 56 11.60 9.01 18.43
C SER A 56 10.25 9.26 17.72
N GLN A 57 10.20 9.05 16.39
CA GLN A 57 8.99 9.25 15.60
C GLN A 57 8.18 7.95 15.48
N THR A 58 6.85 8.09 15.36
CA THR A 58 5.93 6.97 15.16
C THR A 58 4.93 7.28 14.05
N PHE A 59 4.60 6.26 13.28
CA PHE A 59 3.81 6.36 12.07
C PHE A 59 2.74 5.27 12.05
N GLY A 60 1.51 5.66 11.71
CA GLY A 60 0.46 4.67 11.45
C GLY A 60 0.70 4.02 10.09
N ILE A 61 0.82 2.71 10.06
CA ILE A 61 0.92 1.93 8.81
C ILE A 61 -0.43 1.33 8.39
N GLY A 62 -1.40 1.34 9.31
CA GLY A 62 -2.73 0.79 9.08
C GLY A 62 -2.72 -0.73 8.93
N ARG A 63 -3.78 -1.24 8.30
CA ARG A 63 -3.93 -2.66 8.01
C ARG A 63 -3.69 -2.92 6.53
N PHE A 64 -2.91 -3.95 6.23
CA PHE A 64 -2.67 -4.41 4.89
C PHE A 64 -3.06 -5.89 4.75
N SER A 65 -3.77 -6.20 3.68
CA SER A 65 -4.19 -7.56 3.32
C SER A 65 -4.52 -7.61 1.84
N THR A 66 -4.48 -8.82 1.26
CA THR A 66 -4.80 -9.10 -0.14
C THR A 66 -6.01 -10.05 -0.23
N PRO A 67 -7.21 -9.60 0.19
CA PRO A 67 -8.37 -10.47 0.17
C PRO A 67 -8.82 -10.74 -1.27
N SER A 68 -9.26 -11.96 -1.53
CA SER A 68 -9.99 -12.29 -2.75
C SER A 68 -11.34 -11.56 -2.80
N LEU A 69 -11.88 -11.39 -4.01
CA LEU A 69 -13.24 -10.85 -4.19
C LEU A 69 -14.29 -11.67 -3.41
N GLY A 70 -14.11 -12.99 -3.33
CA GLY A 70 -14.99 -13.88 -2.58
C GLY A 70 -14.99 -13.56 -1.09
N GLU A 71 -13.81 -13.37 -0.51
CA GLU A 71 -13.62 -12.97 0.89
C GLU A 71 -14.22 -11.59 1.17
N LEU A 72 -13.97 -10.60 0.30
CA LEU A 72 -14.56 -9.26 0.42
C LEU A 72 -16.10 -9.33 0.42
N ARG A 73 -16.70 -10.11 -0.50
CA ARG A 73 -18.16 -10.31 -0.54
C ARG A 73 -18.69 -11.04 0.68
N ALA A 74 -17.94 -11.99 1.24
CA ALA A 74 -18.31 -12.67 2.47
C ALA A 74 -18.23 -11.72 3.67
N GLU A 75 -17.21 -10.88 3.74
CA GLU A 75 -17.01 -9.89 4.79
C GLU A 75 -18.15 -8.86 4.79
N VAL A 76 -18.53 -8.32 3.63
CA VAL A 76 -19.67 -7.38 3.50
C VAL A 76 -20.98 -8.04 3.93
N ARG A 77 -21.22 -9.30 3.55
CA ARG A 77 -22.43 -10.04 3.95
C ARG A 77 -22.49 -10.28 5.46
N THR A 78 -21.36 -10.62 6.06
CA THR A 78 -21.26 -10.90 7.51
C THR A 78 -21.37 -9.62 8.33
N LYS A 79 -20.72 -8.55 7.88
CA LYS A 79 -20.71 -7.26 8.58
C LYS A 79 -21.95 -6.42 8.28
N GLY A 80 -22.74 -6.71 7.24
CA GLY A 80 -24.05 -6.13 6.99
C GLY A 80 -24.13 -4.59 7.14
N ALA A 81 -25.31 -4.08 7.53
CA ALA A 81 -25.59 -2.66 7.77
C ALA A 81 -24.74 -2.00 8.89
N SER A 82 -23.85 -2.75 9.55
CA SER A 82 -22.95 -2.27 10.62
C SER A 82 -21.81 -1.37 10.12
N PHE A 83 -21.63 -1.22 8.81
CA PHE A 83 -20.80 -0.16 8.23
C PHE A 83 -21.41 1.24 8.42
N ARG A 84 -22.67 1.33 8.88
CA ARG A 84 -23.31 2.60 9.19
C ARG A 84 -23.06 2.96 10.65
N THR A 85 -22.23 3.96 10.87
CA THR A 85 -22.17 4.64 12.16
C THR A 85 -23.57 5.20 12.47
N PRO A 86 -24.14 4.99 13.68
CA PRO A 86 -25.42 5.57 14.03
C PRO A 86 -25.39 7.10 13.85
N GLY A 87 -26.18 7.61 12.89
CA GLY A 87 -26.24 9.03 12.54
C GLY A 87 -25.48 9.46 11.28
N GLU A 88 -24.69 8.59 10.64
CA GLU A 88 -24.01 8.91 9.39
C GLU A 88 -24.89 8.73 8.15
N LYS A 89 -24.98 9.82 7.40
CA LYS A 89 -25.68 9.97 6.12
C LYS A 89 -25.03 9.07 5.05
N THR A 90 -25.83 8.72 4.05
CA THR A 90 -25.48 8.02 2.80
C THR A 90 -24.04 8.25 2.36
N LEU A 91 -23.33 7.17 1.96
CA LEU A 91 -22.02 7.25 1.31
C LEU A 91 -22.04 8.37 0.25
N LYS A 92 -21.20 9.39 0.44
CA LYS A 92 -21.02 10.44 -0.55
C LYS A 92 -19.86 10.06 -1.44
N LEU A 93 -20.17 9.79 -2.70
CA LEU A 93 -19.18 9.65 -3.76
C LEU A 93 -19.10 10.99 -4.49
N ASP A 94 -17.89 11.48 -4.70
CA ASP A 94 -17.64 12.70 -5.46
C ASP A 94 -16.44 12.48 -6.40
N PHE A 95 -16.41 13.20 -7.52
CA PHE A 95 -15.29 13.17 -8.45
C PHE A 95 -14.32 14.30 -8.11
N ALA A 96 -13.11 13.95 -7.67
CA ALA A 96 -12.04 14.92 -7.46
C ALA A 96 -11.12 14.96 -8.68
N PHE A 97 -10.82 16.17 -9.16
CA PHE A 97 -9.86 16.42 -10.23
C PHE A 97 -8.73 17.31 -9.70
N GLY A 98 -7.48 16.95 -9.98
CA GLY A 98 -6.32 17.74 -9.59
C GLY A 98 -5.08 16.89 -9.37
N ASP A 99 -4.04 17.55 -8.88
CA ASP A 99 -2.82 16.90 -8.43
C ASP A 99 -3.10 16.06 -7.17
N VAL A 100 -2.82 14.76 -7.23
CA VAL A 100 -3.19 13.83 -6.16
C VAL A 100 -2.44 14.12 -4.85
N SER A 101 -1.20 14.58 -4.92
CA SER A 101 -0.42 15.00 -3.74
C SER A 101 -1.07 16.22 -3.07
N ALA A 102 -1.55 17.19 -3.85
CA ALA A 102 -2.31 18.33 -3.35
C ALA A 102 -3.65 17.91 -2.72
N LEU A 103 -4.34 16.93 -3.31
CA LEU A 103 -5.58 16.37 -2.72
C LEU A 103 -5.30 15.68 -1.38
N HIS A 104 -4.22 14.90 -1.27
CA HIS A 104 -3.80 14.29 0.01
C HIS A 104 -3.46 15.32 1.09
N ALA A 105 -2.88 16.46 0.71
CA ALA A 105 -2.55 17.54 1.63
C ALA A 105 -3.75 18.43 2.01
N ASN A 106 -4.87 18.35 1.29
CA ASN A 106 -6.02 19.21 1.50
C ASN A 106 -6.79 18.83 2.79
N PRO A 107 -6.91 19.74 3.77
CA PRO A 107 -7.64 19.48 5.02
C PRO A 107 -9.10 19.08 4.83
N ALA A 108 -9.73 19.46 3.71
CA ALA A 108 -11.11 19.08 3.38
C ALA A 108 -11.28 17.56 3.18
N TYR A 109 -10.22 16.85 2.77
CA TYR A 109 -10.23 15.40 2.58
C TYR A 109 -9.61 14.65 3.77
N ARG A 110 -9.50 15.29 4.93
CA ARG A 110 -9.02 14.63 6.14
C ARG A 110 -9.93 13.45 6.48
N ARG A 111 -9.35 12.26 6.63
CA ARG A 111 -10.04 10.96 6.83
C ARG A 111 -10.83 10.46 5.62
N ALA A 112 -10.69 11.08 4.45
CA ALA A 112 -11.17 10.47 3.22
C ALA A 112 -10.34 9.22 2.90
N THR A 113 -10.99 8.25 2.27
CA THR A 113 -10.34 7.08 1.70
C THR A 113 -9.94 7.40 0.28
N PHE A 114 -8.64 7.30 -0.02
CA PHE A 114 -8.13 7.43 -1.37
C PHE A 114 -7.93 6.04 -1.97
N GLN A 115 -8.35 5.88 -3.22
CA GLN A 115 -8.20 4.65 -3.98
C GLN A 115 -7.43 4.98 -5.24
N ALA A 116 -6.30 4.30 -5.41
CA ALA A 116 -5.44 4.45 -6.57
C ALA A 116 -5.30 3.09 -7.24
N ALA A 117 -5.21 3.11 -8.57
CA ALA A 117 -4.75 1.94 -9.30
C ALA A 117 -3.29 1.67 -8.91
N SER A 118 -3.00 0.44 -8.51
CA SER A 118 -1.67 -0.05 -8.13
C SER A 118 -1.34 -1.25 -8.99
N GLN A 119 -0.06 -1.56 -9.13
CA GLN A 119 0.36 -2.84 -9.70
C GLN A 119 -0.15 -4.00 -8.81
N PHE A 120 -0.32 -5.18 -9.40
CA PHE A 120 -0.83 -6.37 -8.70
C PHE A 120 0.10 -6.91 -7.61
N ASN A 121 1.35 -6.45 -7.53
CA ASN A 121 2.27 -6.74 -6.43
C ASN A 121 2.18 -5.73 -5.27
N CYS A 122 1.27 -4.76 -5.33
CA CYS A 122 1.06 -3.74 -4.30
C CYS A 122 2.24 -2.77 -4.12
N LEU A 123 3.14 -2.69 -5.10
CA LEU A 123 4.27 -1.77 -5.19
C LEU A 123 4.14 -0.93 -6.46
N GLU A 124 4.88 0.19 -6.52
CA GLU A 124 4.88 1.11 -7.67
C GLU A 124 6.30 1.16 -8.26
N PHE A 125 6.60 0.25 -9.18
CA PHE A 125 7.90 0.27 -9.86
C PHE A 125 7.95 1.36 -10.94
N ILE A 126 8.93 2.26 -10.81
CA ILE A 126 9.14 3.38 -11.75
C ILE A 126 9.65 2.93 -13.13
N SER A 127 10.14 1.69 -13.24
CA SER A 127 10.52 1.08 -14.51
C SER A 127 10.52 -0.46 -14.41
N PRO A 128 10.43 -1.21 -15.53
CA PRO A 128 10.31 -2.66 -15.53
C PRO A 128 11.51 -3.42 -14.95
N ASP A 129 12.68 -2.79 -14.90
CA ASP A 129 13.93 -3.32 -14.33
C ASP A 129 14.03 -3.15 -12.81
N LYS A 130 13.08 -2.42 -12.19
CA LYS A 130 13.08 -2.22 -10.74
C LYS A 130 12.57 -3.44 -10.00
N LYS A 131 13.19 -3.68 -8.86
CA LYS A 131 12.84 -4.73 -7.91
C LYS A 131 12.59 -4.16 -6.52
N PRO A 132 11.90 -4.88 -5.63
CA PRO A 132 11.66 -4.43 -4.24
C PRO A 132 12.92 -3.94 -3.51
N GLU A 133 14.07 -4.55 -3.78
CA GLU A 133 15.36 -4.24 -3.17
C GLU A 133 15.96 -2.92 -3.65
N ASP A 134 15.53 -2.36 -4.79
CA ASP A 134 15.98 -1.05 -5.27
C ASP A 134 15.39 0.12 -4.46
N GLY A 135 14.46 -0.20 -3.57
CA GLY A 135 13.89 0.74 -2.61
C GLY A 135 12.70 1.54 -3.10
N VAL A 136 12.07 2.21 -2.15
CA VAL A 136 10.85 2.98 -2.34
C VAL A 136 11.11 4.48 -2.40
N THR A 137 12.30 4.97 -2.01
CA THR A 137 12.69 6.38 -2.18
C THR A 137 12.57 6.80 -3.63
N CYS A 138 12.88 5.88 -4.56
CA CYS A 138 12.83 6.13 -6.00
C CYS A 138 11.43 6.48 -6.53
N TYR A 139 10.35 6.24 -5.77
CA TYR A 139 8.99 6.59 -6.16
C TYR A 139 8.84 8.09 -6.43
N ALA A 140 9.68 8.94 -5.83
CA ALA A 140 9.75 10.38 -6.07
C ALA A 140 10.03 10.75 -7.54
N TYR A 141 10.67 9.85 -8.30
CA TYR A 141 11.05 10.10 -9.69
C TYR A 141 9.93 9.79 -10.68
N ASP A 142 8.86 9.13 -10.25
CA ASP A 142 7.68 8.87 -11.06
C ASP A 142 6.53 9.79 -10.64
N ARG A 143 6.06 10.58 -11.60
CA ARG A 143 5.02 11.61 -11.41
C ARG A 143 3.61 11.11 -11.71
N THR A 144 3.42 9.79 -11.84
CA THR A 144 2.10 9.19 -11.95
C THR A 144 1.41 9.11 -10.58
N GLN A 145 0.11 8.77 -10.58
CA GLN A 145 -0.71 8.81 -9.38
C GLN A 145 -0.34 7.72 -8.35
N GLY A 146 0.08 6.54 -8.80
CA GLY A 146 0.43 5.41 -7.92
C GLY A 146 1.56 5.75 -6.94
N PRO A 147 2.74 6.16 -7.43
CA PRO A 147 3.85 6.61 -6.60
C PRO A 147 3.48 7.76 -5.66
N ALA A 148 2.74 8.77 -6.16
CA ALA A 148 2.30 9.89 -5.34
C ALA A 148 1.39 9.46 -4.16
N CYS A 149 0.42 8.58 -4.42
CA CYS A 149 -0.42 7.99 -3.37
C CYS A 149 0.39 7.14 -2.38
N SER A 150 1.39 6.40 -2.87
CA SER A 150 2.27 5.58 -2.05
C SER A 150 3.17 6.42 -1.15
N ILE A 151 3.70 7.55 -1.63
CA ILE A 151 4.49 8.50 -0.83
C ILE A 151 3.61 9.18 0.22
N ALA A 152 2.37 9.57 -0.14
CA ALA A 152 1.40 10.11 0.81
C ALA A 152 1.04 9.13 1.95
N CYS A 153 1.37 7.84 1.78
CA CYS A 153 1.27 6.80 2.79
C CYS A 153 2.63 6.12 3.05
N GLY A 154 3.71 6.93 3.10
CA GLY A 154 5.10 6.45 3.07
C GLY A 154 5.39 5.30 4.04
N ALA A 155 4.99 5.39 5.31
CA ALA A 155 5.21 4.31 6.27
C ALA A 155 4.49 3.00 5.91
N ALA A 156 3.26 3.07 5.37
CA ALA A 156 2.56 1.90 4.87
C ALA A 156 3.22 1.33 3.60
N THR A 157 3.79 2.19 2.75
CA THR A 157 4.57 1.77 1.58
C THR A 157 5.85 1.02 1.99
N VAL A 158 6.61 1.56 2.94
CA VAL A 158 7.78 0.87 3.53
C VAL A 158 7.36 -0.46 4.15
N TYR A 159 6.25 -0.50 4.89
CA TYR A 159 5.74 -1.73 5.49
C TYR A 159 5.46 -2.81 4.44
N ARG A 160 4.74 -2.48 3.36
CA ARG A 160 4.39 -3.43 2.29
C ARG A 160 5.62 -3.95 1.55
N ASN A 161 6.63 -3.11 1.36
CA ASN A 161 7.86 -3.52 0.69
C ASN A 161 8.76 -4.39 1.59
N TYR A 162 8.86 -4.09 2.88
CA TYR A 162 9.93 -4.63 3.71
C TYR A 162 9.51 -5.43 4.95
N PHE A 163 8.28 -5.27 5.44
CA PHE A 163 7.89 -5.79 6.75
C PHE A 163 6.64 -6.66 6.72
N HIS A 164 5.83 -6.61 5.66
CA HIS A 164 4.60 -7.38 5.62
C HIS A 164 4.90 -8.88 5.69
N PRO A 165 4.41 -9.62 6.71
CA PRO A 165 4.58 -11.06 6.77
C PRO A 165 3.59 -11.75 5.83
N TRP A 166 4.07 -12.58 4.94
CA TRP A 166 3.24 -13.32 4.00
C TRP A 166 3.88 -14.65 3.60
N LYS A 167 3.11 -15.47 2.89
CA LYS A 167 3.54 -16.79 2.41
C LYS A 167 3.51 -16.78 0.88
N ALA A 168 4.67 -17.00 0.28
CA ALA A 168 4.78 -17.17 -1.16
C ALA A 168 4.17 -18.49 -1.63
N ARG A 169 3.94 -18.59 -2.94
CA ARG A 169 3.32 -19.75 -3.59
C ARG A 169 4.06 -21.07 -3.34
N ASP A 170 5.38 -21.02 -3.34
CA ASP A 170 6.25 -22.19 -3.06
C ASP A 170 6.24 -22.61 -1.58
N GLY A 171 5.53 -21.88 -0.73
CA GLY A 171 5.39 -22.13 0.69
C GLY A 171 6.34 -21.33 1.58
N THR A 172 7.27 -20.58 0.99
CA THR A 172 8.25 -19.76 1.72
C THR A 172 7.54 -18.66 2.51
N ARG A 173 7.91 -18.53 3.80
CA ARG A 173 7.43 -17.43 4.65
C ARG A 173 8.43 -16.29 4.62
N LEU A 174 7.97 -15.09 4.30
CA LEU A 174 8.81 -13.90 4.12
C LEU A 174 8.27 -12.74 4.96
N CYS A 175 9.14 -11.78 5.25
CA CYS A 175 8.75 -10.45 5.71
C CYS A 175 9.20 -9.46 4.63
N GLY A 176 8.25 -8.71 4.06
CA GLY A 176 8.50 -7.91 2.86
C GLY A 176 8.55 -8.73 1.58
N GLN A 177 8.72 -8.03 0.46
CA GLN A 177 8.79 -8.60 -0.90
C GLN A 177 10.23 -8.56 -1.41
N THR A 178 10.57 -9.49 -2.29
CA THR A 178 11.88 -9.60 -2.95
C THR A 178 11.68 -9.79 -4.45
N ALA A 179 12.74 -9.64 -5.25
CA ALA A 179 12.69 -9.92 -6.68
C ALA A 179 12.27 -11.37 -6.99
N GLN A 180 12.57 -12.31 -6.09
CA GLN A 180 12.23 -13.72 -6.24
C GLN A 180 10.82 -14.05 -5.74
N HIS A 181 10.31 -13.28 -4.78
CA HIS A 181 9.01 -13.49 -4.17
C HIS A 181 8.29 -12.14 -4.03
N MET A 182 7.35 -11.91 -4.93
CA MET A 182 6.42 -10.78 -4.86
C MET A 182 5.00 -11.29 -4.68
N ILE A 183 4.19 -10.49 -4.00
CA ILE A 183 2.75 -10.70 -3.94
C ILE A 183 2.23 -10.70 -5.38
N ASN A 184 1.39 -11.68 -5.73
CA ASN A 184 0.76 -11.74 -7.03
C ASN A 184 -0.76 -11.81 -6.87
N ASN A 185 -1.40 -10.65 -6.94
CA ASN A 185 -2.85 -10.56 -6.86
C ASN A 185 -3.59 -11.05 -8.13
N LEU A 186 -2.88 -11.45 -9.18
CA LEU A 186 -3.44 -12.10 -10.36
C LEU A 186 -3.37 -13.63 -10.31
N GLU A 187 -2.71 -14.21 -9.31
CA GLU A 187 -2.43 -15.65 -9.26
C GLU A 187 -3.67 -16.51 -9.54
N GLY A 188 -4.79 -16.22 -8.87
CA GLY A 188 -6.03 -16.98 -9.09
C GLY A 188 -6.60 -16.86 -10.50
N LEU A 189 -6.38 -15.73 -11.19
CA LEU A 189 -6.78 -15.56 -12.58
C LEU A 189 -5.84 -16.29 -13.53
N GLU A 190 -4.54 -16.20 -13.30
CA GLU A 190 -3.51 -16.91 -14.08
C GLU A 190 -3.73 -18.42 -14.04
N GLU A 191 -4.07 -18.96 -12.87
CA GLU A 191 -4.38 -20.38 -12.71
C GLU A 191 -5.64 -20.81 -13.47
N LEU A 192 -6.65 -19.95 -13.57
CA LEU A 192 -7.85 -20.24 -14.35
C LEU A 192 -7.53 -20.23 -15.85
N LEU A 193 -6.81 -19.22 -16.32
CA LEU A 193 -6.43 -19.12 -17.74
C LEU A 193 -5.52 -20.28 -18.17
N ALA A 194 -4.60 -20.72 -17.30
CA ALA A 194 -3.73 -21.86 -17.59
C ALA A 194 -4.51 -23.19 -17.71
N ARG A 195 -5.60 -23.36 -16.95
CA ARG A 195 -6.48 -24.54 -17.05
C ARG A 195 -7.25 -24.54 -18.36
N ASP A 196 -7.77 -23.38 -18.77
CA ASP A 196 -8.58 -23.24 -19.98
C ASP A 196 -7.74 -23.35 -21.25
N ALA A 197 -6.46 -22.93 -21.22
CA ALA A 197 -5.54 -23.03 -22.35
C ALA A 197 -4.94 -24.45 -22.52
N GLY A 198 -5.08 -25.33 -21.53
CA GLY A 198 -4.59 -26.70 -21.53
C GLY A 198 -5.63 -27.75 -21.91
N GLY A 199 -6.81 -27.34 -22.40
CA GLY A 199 -7.92 -28.20 -22.83
C GLY A 199 -8.06 -28.33 -24.34
#